data_AF-A0A1G1UY20-F1
#
_entry.id   AF-A0A1G1UY20-F1
#
_cell.length_a   1.000
_cell.length_b   1.000
_cell.length_c   1.000
_cell.angle_alpha   90.00
_cell.angle_beta   90.00
_cell.angle_gamma   90.00
#
_symmetry.space_group_name_H-M   'P 1'
#
loop_
_entity.id
_entity.type
_entity.pdbx_description
1 polymer ?
#
loop_
_entity_poly.entity_id
_entity_poly.type
_entity_poly.pdbx_seq_one_letter_code
_entity_poly.pdbx_strand_id
1 'polypeptide(L)'
;MGRYNAPISALASSGLFDEATFYKRFIADLSDCREEVIIESPFVTTARMKVLRPIFEKLVAKGVKVYIFTRDPREHSDGYEIQSEDEIRYFEALGVQVLLCVGNHHRKLAILDRKVLWEGSLNILSQTHSREIMRRIDNQELTIEMFNFLKLAKFL
;
A
#
# COMPACT_ATOMS: atom_id res chain seq x y z
N MET A 1 -0.18 -40.97 3.25
CA MET A 1 0.97 -40.06 3.09
C MET A 1 0.86 -39.36 1.74
N GLY A 2 0.13 -38.23 1.70
CA GLY A 2 0.03 -37.42 0.48
C GLY A 2 1.25 -36.54 0.35
N ARG A 3 2.01 -36.69 -0.73
CA ARG A 3 3.11 -35.78 -1.07
C ARG A 3 2.48 -34.49 -1.59
N TYR A 4 2.56 -33.42 -0.80
CA TYR A 4 2.36 -32.08 -1.31
C TYR A 4 3.55 -31.77 -2.23
N ASN A 5 3.35 -31.93 -3.53
CA ASN A 5 4.24 -31.33 -4.52
C ASN A 5 3.95 -29.83 -4.52
N ALA A 6 4.66 -29.08 -3.69
CA ALA A 6 4.75 -27.64 -3.87
C ALA A 6 5.33 -27.40 -5.27
N PRO A 7 4.69 -26.61 -6.14
CA PRO A 7 5.31 -26.21 -7.39
C PRO A 7 6.63 -25.51 -7.04
N ILE A 8 7.68 -25.82 -7.81
CA ILE A 8 8.96 -25.10 -7.70
C ILE A 8 8.64 -23.68 -8.16
N SER A 9 8.36 -22.79 -7.21
CA SER A 9 8.20 -21.37 -7.48
C SER A 9 9.47 -20.91 -8.18
N ALA A 10 9.35 -20.27 -9.34
CA ALA A 10 10.46 -19.51 -9.91
C ALA A 10 11.06 -18.65 -8.78
N LEU A 11 12.39 -18.65 -8.62
CA LEU A 11 13.07 -17.90 -7.56
C LEU A 11 12.52 -16.48 -7.53
N ALA A 12 11.75 -16.16 -6.49
CA ALA A 12 11.10 -14.86 -6.38
C ALA A 12 12.21 -13.79 -6.30
N SER A 13 12.18 -12.83 -7.23
CA SER A 13 13.07 -11.68 -7.14
C SER A 13 12.58 -10.81 -6.00
N SER A 14 13.39 -10.70 -4.94
CA SER A 14 13.06 -9.87 -3.79
C SER A 14 14.22 -8.96 -3.40
N GLY A 15 13.89 -7.81 -2.81
CA GLY A 15 14.86 -6.82 -2.35
C GLY A 15 14.42 -6.19 -1.03
N LEU A 16 15.41 -5.87 -0.18
CA LEU A 16 15.19 -5.15 1.07
C LEU A 16 15.47 -3.67 0.87
N PHE A 17 14.62 -2.85 1.48
CA PHE A 17 14.65 -1.40 1.44
C PHE A 17 14.45 -0.86 2.85
N ASP A 18 15.07 0.27 3.11
CA ASP A 18 14.94 1.04 4.35
C ASP A 18 14.12 2.32 4.09
N GLU A 19 13.96 3.14 5.12
CA GLU A 19 13.26 4.43 5.03
C GLU A 19 13.87 5.40 4.01
N ALA A 20 15.17 5.26 3.71
CA ALA A 20 15.89 6.15 2.79
C ALA A 20 15.74 5.72 1.32
N THR A 21 15.66 4.41 1.06
CA THR A 21 15.63 3.85 -0.30
C THR A 21 14.24 3.46 -0.78
N PHE A 22 13.31 3.19 0.15
CA PHE A 22 11.95 2.73 -0.16
C PHE A 22 11.22 3.67 -1.13
N TYR A 23 11.04 4.94 -0.78
CA TYR A 23 10.19 5.85 -1.54
C TYR A 23 10.66 6.05 -2.98
N LYS A 24 11.97 6.12 -3.21
CA LYS A 24 12.52 6.26 -4.56
C LYS A 24 12.10 5.07 -5.43
N ARG A 25 12.24 3.85 -4.92
CA ARG A 25 11.86 2.65 -5.67
C ARG A 25 10.34 2.50 -5.77
N PHE A 26 9.61 2.74 -4.68
CA PHE A 26 8.15 2.64 -4.65
C PHE A 26 7.49 3.61 -5.63
N ILE A 27 7.95 4.86 -5.73
CA ILE A 27 7.44 5.84 -6.70
C ILE A 27 7.71 5.40 -8.14
N ALA A 28 8.86 4.78 -8.41
CA ALA A 28 9.14 4.22 -9.73
C ALA A 28 8.16 3.08 -10.06
N ASP A 29 7.94 2.14 -9.13
CA ASP A 29 6.97 1.07 -9.33
C ASP A 29 5.53 1.61 -9.53
N LEU A 30 5.12 2.64 -8.76
CA LEU A 30 3.82 3.31 -8.96
C LEU A 30 3.72 3.92 -10.36
N SER A 31 4.78 4.55 -10.88
CA SER A 31 4.74 5.15 -12.22
C SER A 31 4.53 4.13 -13.34
N ASP A 32 4.95 2.88 -13.10
CA ASP A 32 4.83 1.74 -14.00
C ASP A 32 3.50 0.99 -13.88
N CYS A 33 2.71 1.25 -12.84
CA CYS A 33 1.38 0.63 -12.67
C CYS A 33 0.43 1.00 -13.81
N ARG A 34 -0.45 0.05 -14.17
CA ARG A 34 -1.39 0.19 -15.30
C ARG A 34 -2.83 -0.16 -14.96
N GLU A 35 -3.07 -0.99 -13.96
CA GLU A 35 -4.39 -1.56 -13.68
C GLU A 35 -4.89 -1.18 -12.29
N GLU A 36 -4.12 -1.50 -11.25
CA GLU A 36 -4.53 -1.29 -9.86
C GLU A 36 -3.37 -1.04 -8.90
N VAL A 37 -3.63 -0.21 -7.89
CA VAL A 37 -2.77 0.03 -6.74
C VAL A 37 -3.60 -0.15 -5.49
N ILE A 38 -3.18 -1.06 -4.61
CA ILE A 38 -3.79 -1.26 -3.30
C ILE A 38 -2.73 -0.95 -2.24
N ILE A 39 -3.04 -0.06 -1.30
CA ILE A 39 -2.12 0.31 -0.21
C ILE A 39 -2.86 0.13 1.11
N GLU A 40 -2.25 -0.61 2.04
CA GLU A 40 -2.63 -0.57 3.45
C GLU A 40 -1.63 0.27 4.23
N SER A 41 -2.11 1.32 4.87
CA SER A 41 -1.31 2.17 5.74
C SER A 41 -2.18 2.69 6.87
N PRO A 42 -1.92 2.31 8.13
CA PRO A 42 -2.81 2.60 9.26
C PRO A 42 -2.88 4.08 9.60
N PHE A 43 -1.88 4.87 9.18
CA PHE A 43 -1.84 6.30 9.38
C PHE A 43 -1.57 7.01 8.06
N VAL A 44 -2.18 8.18 7.90
CA VAL A 44 -2.00 9.10 6.78
C VAL A 44 -1.60 10.46 7.33
N THR A 45 -0.56 11.10 6.78
CA THR A 45 -0.16 12.44 7.22
C THR A 45 0.00 13.39 6.04
N THR A 46 -0.37 14.66 6.28
CA THR A 46 -0.24 15.75 5.31
C THR A 46 1.18 15.87 4.77
N ALA A 47 2.19 15.72 5.64
CA ALA A 47 3.60 15.84 5.26
C ALA A 47 3.99 14.81 4.20
N ARG A 48 3.59 13.55 4.38
CA ARG A 48 3.87 12.49 3.41
C ARG A 48 3.01 12.63 2.16
N MET A 49 1.75 13.02 2.31
CA MET A 49 0.84 13.19 1.20
C MET A 49 1.25 14.30 0.24
N LYS A 50 1.86 15.40 0.71
CA LYS A 50 2.45 16.42 -0.19
C LYS A 50 3.38 15.84 -1.25
N VAL A 51 4.09 14.74 -0.94
CA VAL A 51 4.97 14.05 -1.88
C VAL A 51 4.19 13.09 -2.79
N LEU A 52 3.19 12.40 -2.25
CA LEU A 52 2.48 11.32 -2.96
C LEU A 52 1.28 11.80 -3.79
N ARG A 53 0.64 12.92 -3.43
CA ARG A 53 -0.54 13.46 -4.13
C ARG A 53 -0.32 13.57 -5.66
N PRO A 54 0.79 14.17 -6.17
CA PRO A 54 1.01 14.25 -7.62
C PRO A 54 1.20 12.89 -8.30
N ILE A 55 1.60 11.86 -7.56
CA ILE A 55 1.73 10.50 -8.08
C ILE A 55 0.34 9.85 -8.20
N PHE A 56 -0.50 9.99 -7.17
CA PHE A 56 -1.87 9.49 -7.20
C PHE A 56 -2.73 10.18 -8.27
N GLU A 57 -2.57 11.50 -8.44
CA GLU A 57 -3.22 12.25 -9.52
C GLU A 57 -2.90 11.65 -10.89
N LYS A 58 -1.62 11.36 -11.14
CA LYS A 58 -1.17 10.74 -12.39
C LYS A 58 -1.69 9.32 -12.57
N LEU A 59 -1.79 8.54 -11.49
CA LEU A 59 -2.35 7.19 -11.52
C LEU A 59 -3.83 7.22 -11.92
N VAL A 60 -4.62 8.03 -11.23
CA VAL A 60 -6.05 8.16 -11.52
C VAL A 60 -6.29 8.73 -12.91
N ALA A 61 -5.51 9.73 -13.34
CA ALA A 61 -5.60 10.27 -14.70
C ALA A 61 -5.27 9.24 -15.80
N LYS A 62 -4.44 8.23 -15.49
CA LYS A 62 -4.17 7.09 -16.37
C LYS A 62 -5.28 6.02 -16.36
N GLY A 63 -6.29 6.16 -15.51
CA GLY A 63 -7.33 5.16 -15.31
C GLY A 63 -6.93 4.00 -14.39
N VAL A 64 -5.83 4.12 -13.66
CA VAL A 64 -5.41 3.12 -12.67
C VAL A 64 -6.35 3.19 -11.46
N LYS A 65 -6.90 2.05 -11.03
CA LYS A 65 -7.74 1.99 -9.84
C LYS A 65 -6.88 2.06 -8.59
N VAL A 66 -7.17 3.00 -7.70
CA VAL A 66 -6.40 3.14 -6.45
C VAL A 66 -7.31 2.87 -5.27
N TYR A 67 -6.86 1.97 -4.40
CA TYR A 67 -7.55 1.58 -3.18
C TYR A 67 -6.64 1.81 -1.97
N ILE A 68 -7.14 2.58 -1.00
CA ILE A 68 -6.40 2.91 0.21
C ILE A 68 -7.16 2.34 1.40
N PHE A 69 -6.55 1.38 2.10
CA PHE A 69 -7.02 0.90 3.39
C PHE A 69 -6.28 1.66 4.49
N THR A 70 -7.02 2.36 5.33
CA THR A 70 -6.45 3.11 6.43
C THR A 70 -7.33 3.03 7.67
N ARG A 71 -6.76 3.26 8.85
CA ARG A 71 -7.57 3.26 10.08
C ARG A 71 -8.52 4.44 10.06
N ASP A 72 -9.69 4.21 10.62
CA ASP A 72 -10.69 5.26 10.81
C ASP A 72 -10.09 6.45 11.58
N PRO A 73 -10.16 7.68 11.06
CA PRO A 73 -9.66 8.87 11.73
C PRO A 73 -10.17 9.04 13.16
N ARG A 74 -11.36 8.55 13.46
CA ARG A 74 -12.00 8.62 14.78
C ARG A 74 -11.27 7.79 15.85
N GLU A 75 -10.38 6.88 15.45
CA GLU A 75 -9.57 6.08 16.36
C GLU A 75 -8.16 6.64 16.56
N HIS A 76 -7.84 7.77 15.93
CA HIS A 76 -6.56 8.46 16.13
C HIS A 76 -6.65 9.43 17.29
N SER A 77 -5.50 9.71 17.90
CA SER A 77 -5.33 10.74 18.94
C SER A 77 -4.36 11.82 18.45
N ASP A 78 -4.14 12.84 19.26
CA ASP A 78 -3.03 13.82 19.10
C ASP A 78 -3.07 14.60 17.77
N GLY A 79 -4.27 14.89 17.26
CA GLY A 79 -4.46 15.71 16.05
C GLY A 79 -4.17 14.99 14.73
N TYR A 80 -3.90 13.68 14.77
CA TYR A 80 -3.82 12.85 13.55
C TYR A 80 -5.19 12.67 12.88
N GLU A 81 -6.28 12.79 13.63
CA GLU A 81 -7.65 12.69 13.15
C GLU A 81 -7.94 13.69 12.01
N ILE A 82 -7.66 14.99 12.24
CA ILE A 82 -7.94 16.07 11.28
C ILE A 82 -7.11 15.88 10.01
N GLN A 83 -5.82 15.61 10.18
CA GLN A 83 -4.93 15.39 9.03
C GLN A 83 -5.33 14.15 8.24
N SER A 84 -5.69 13.07 8.91
CA SER A 84 -6.13 11.86 8.22
C SER A 84 -7.43 12.12 7.48
N GLU A 85 -8.40 12.80 8.09
CA GLU A 85 -9.68 13.14 7.47
C GLU A 85 -9.51 14.02 6.24
N ASP A 86 -8.68 15.06 6.31
CA ASP A 86 -8.40 15.95 5.17
C ASP A 86 -7.78 15.20 4.00
N GLU A 87 -6.83 14.30 4.27
CA GLU A 87 -6.18 13.49 3.22
C GLU A 87 -7.12 12.42 2.66
N ILE A 88 -8.02 11.85 3.47
CA ILE A 88 -9.05 10.92 3.01
C ILE A 88 -10.04 11.64 2.09
N ARG A 89 -10.53 12.83 2.47
CA ARG A 89 -11.41 13.64 1.63
C ARG A 89 -10.74 14.01 0.31
N TYR A 90 -9.45 14.33 0.35
CA TYR A 90 -8.66 14.57 -0.85
C TYR A 90 -8.63 13.34 -1.77
N PHE A 91 -8.36 12.16 -1.23
CA PHE A 91 -8.36 10.91 -1.99
C PHE A 91 -9.72 10.64 -2.64
N GLU A 92 -10.80 10.74 -1.87
CA GLU A 92 -12.15 10.51 -2.37
C GLU A 92 -12.52 11.50 -3.49
N ALA A 93 -12.20 12.79 -3.31
CA ALA A 93 -12.41 13.81 -4.33
C ALA A 93 -11.60 13.56 -5.62
N LEU A 94 -10.43 12.95 -5.49
CA LEU A 94 -9.60 12.55 -6.63
C LEU A 94 -10.16 11.33 -7.36
N GLY A 95 -11.05 10.54 -6.75
CA GLY A 95 -11.56 9.27 -7.30
C GLY A 95 -10.82 8.04 -6.80
N VAL A 96 -10.04 8.17 -5.73
CA VAL A 96 -9.43 7.05 -5.01
C VAL A 96 -10.47 6.44 -4.06
N GLN A 97 -10.58 5.11 -4.04
CA GLN A 97 -11.48 4.43 -3.13
C GLN A 97 -10.78 4.21 -1.77
N VAL A 98 -11.28 4.89 -0.74
CA VAL A 98 -10.76 4.76 0.62
C VAL A 98 -11.64 3.80 1.42
N LEU A 99 -11.00 2.85 2.11
CA LEU A 99 -11.66 1.90 3.00
C LEU A 99 -11.18 2.12 4.43
N LEU A 100 -12.11 2.60 5.27
CA LEU A 100 -11.85 2.82 6.68
C LEU A 100 -11.91 1.50 7.45
N CYS A 101 -10.79 1.16 8.07
CA CYS A 101 -10.65 -0.02 8.91
C CYS A 101 -10.83 0.37 10.37
N VAL A 102 -11.76 -0.29 11.06
CA VAL A 102 -11.95 -0.14 12.50
C VAL A 102 -11.11 -1.17 13.28
N GLY A 103 -10.65 -0.80 14.46
CA GLY A 103 -9.84 -1.60 15.37
C GLY A 103 -8.34 -1.55 15.08
N ASN A 104 -7.62 -2.59 15.54
CA ASN A 104 -6.15 -2.70 15.50
C ASN A 104 -5.59 -3.00 14.10
N HIS A 105 -6.10 -2.36 13.05
CA HIS A 105 -5.55 -2.48 11.70
C HIS A 105 -4.17 -1.82 11.66
N HIS A 106 -3.11 -2.61 11.52
CA HIS A 106 -1.72 -2.12 11.60
C HIS A 106 -0.80 -2.69 10.51
N ARG A 107 -1.39 -3.30 9.48
CA ARG A 107 -0.66 -3.85 8.34
C ARG A 107 -0.15 -2.72 7.46
N LYS A 108 1.00 -2.97 6.83
CA LYS A 108 1.69 -1.98 6.01
C LYS A 108 2.21 -2.71 4.78
N LEU A 109 1.48 -2.53 3.69
CA LEU A 109 1.77 -3.22 2.44
C LEU A 109 1.22 -2.44 1.25
N ALA A 110 1.74 -2.76 0.08
CA ALA A 110 1.13 -2.35 -1.17
C ALA A 110 1.16 -3.49 -2.19
N ILE A 111 0.09 -3.63 -2.96
CA ILE A 111 -0.04 -4.57 -4.07
C ILE A 111 -0.23 -3.74 -5.34
N LEU A 112 0.65 -3.96 -6.32
CA LEU A 112 0.68 -3.22 -7.57
C LEU A 112 0.42 -4.18 -8.73
N ASP A 113 -0.64 -3.93 -9.50
CA ASP A 113 -1.10 -4.74 -10.65
C ASP A 113 -1.15 -6.26 -10.38
N ARG A 114 -1.36 -6.65 -9.11
CA ARG A 114 -1.25 -8.03 -8.61
C ARG A 114 0.07 -8.75 -8.96
N LYS A 115 1.13 -8.00 -9.26
CA LYS A 115 2.44 -8.53 -9.70
C LYS A 115 3.55 -8.22 -8.72
N VAL A 116 3.51 -7.03 -8.11
CA VAL A 116 4.51 -6.59 -7.15
C VAL A 116 3.86 -6.42 -5.78
N LEU A 117 4.49 -7.03 -4.78
CA LEU A 117 4.13 -6.89 -3.37
C LEU A 117 5.21 -6.10 -2.64
N TRP A 118 4.76 -5.12 -1.88
CA TRP A 118 5.55 -4.43 -0.86
C TRP A 118 4.99 -4.76 0.51
N GLU A 119 5.84 -5.11 1.46
CA GLU A 119 5.43 -5.40 2.84
C GLU A 119 6.53 -5.06 3.84
N GLY A 120 6.17 -4.64 5.05
CA GLY A 120 7.16 -4.36 6.09
C GLY A 120 6.64 -3.54 7.26
N SER A 121 7.53 -2.77 7.87
CA SER A 121 7.25 -1.97 9.07
C SER A 121 6.92 -0.49 8.78
N LEU A 122 7.21 -0.02 7.56
CA LEU A 122 7.05 1.39 7.16
C LEU A 122 5.58 1.76 6.88
N ASN A 123 5.07 2.83 7.51
CA ASN A 123 3.77 3.39 7.15
C ASN A 123 3.85 4.20 5.85
N ILE A 124 3.39 3.63 4.74
CA ILE A 124 3.58 4.20 3.38
C ILE A 124 3.04 5.63 3.27
N LEU A 125 1.90 5.91 3.92
CA LEU A 125 1.21 7.20 3.80
C LEU A 125 1.53 8.18 4.94
N SER A 126 2.44 7.85 5.85
CA SER A 126 2.73 8.71 7.01
C SER A 126 4.15 8.68 7.56
N GLN A 127 5.03 7.78 7.10
CA GLN A 127 6.38 7.69 7.64
C GLN A 127 7.16 9.00 7.42
N THR A 128 7.97 9.38 8.41
CA THR A 128 8.82 10.59 8.39
C THR A 128 10.26 10.30 8.83
N HIS A 129 10.47 9.86 10.08
CA HIS A 129 11.80 9.76 10.71
C HIS A 129 12.12 8.41 11.35
N SER A 130 11.20 7.45 11.34
CA SER A 130 11.44 6.13 11.90
C SER A 130 12.37 5.30 11.03
N ARG A 131 13.15 4.43 11.67
CA ARG A 131 13.94 3.38 11.03
C ARG A 131 13.02 2.23 10.66
N GLU A 132 12.98 1.87 9.39
CA GLU A 132 12.00 0.92 8.89
C GLU A 132 12.62 -0.10 7.95
N ILE A 133 11.90 -1.20 7.73
CA ILE A 133 12.24 -2.18 6.69
C ILE A 133 11.02 -2.41 5.80
N MET A 134 11.28 -2.51 4.51
CA MET A 134 10.31 -2.92 3.50
C MET A 134 10.95 -3.97 2.60
N ARG A 135 10.18 -5.00 2.26
CA ARG A 135 10.55 -5.98 1.24
C ARG A 135 9.71 -5.74 0.01
N ARG A 136 10.37 -5.69 -1.15
CA ARG A 136 9.74 -5.78 -2.46
C ARG A 136 9.82 -7.21 -2.94
N ILE A 137 8.73 -7.76 -3.45
CA ILE A 137 8.67 -9.08 -4.08
C ILE A 137 8.09 -8.88 -5.49
N ASP A 138 8.86 -9.22 -6.51
CA ASP A 138 8.46 -9.22 -7.91
C ASP A 138 8.06 -10.65 -8.32
N ASN A 139 6.86 -11.03 -7.89
CA ASN A 139 6.35 -12.37 -8.14
C ASN A 139 4.82 -12.34 -8.06
N GLN A 140 4.18 -12.59 -9.19
CA GLN A 140 2.72 -12.57 -9.30
C GLN A 140 2.05 -13.63 -8.44
N GLU A 141 2.61 -14.83 -8.32
CA GLU A 141 2.02 -15.91 -7.51
C GLU A 141 1.99 -15.53 -6.02
N LEU A 142 3.11 -15.05 -5.48
CA LEU A 142 3.19 -14.58 -4.08
C LEU A 142 2.34 -13.34 -3.82
N THR A 143 2.23 -12.45 -4.82
CA THR A 143 1.37 -11.27 -4.71
C THR A 143 -0.11 -11.66 -4.68
N ILE A 144 -0.53 -12.61 -5.52
CA ILE A 144 -1.88 -13.17 -5.52
C ILE A 144 -2.16 -13.95 -4.24
N GLU A 145 -1.17 -14.69 -3.72
CA GLU A 145 -1.28 -15.39 -2.43
C GLU A 145 -1.59 -14.40 -1.31
N MET A 146 -0.83 -13.29 -1.20
CA MET A 146 -1.10 -12.23 -0.22
C MET A 146 -2.49 -11.61 -0.41
N PHE A 147 -2.84 -11.28 -1.66
CA PHE A 147 -4.16 -10.72 -2.00
C PHE A 147 -5.31 -11.62 -1.53
N ASN A 148 -5.20 -12.93 -1.77
CA ASN A 148 -6.19 -13.92 -1.39
C ASN A 148 -6.21 -14.17 0.13
N PHE A 149 -5.03 -14.23 0.77
CA PHE A 149 -4.89 -14.37 2.21
C PHE A 149 -5.65 -13.27 2.97
N LEU A 150 -5.51 -12.02 2.49
CA LEU A 150 -6.20 -10.85 3.02
C LEU A 150 -7.67 -10.73 2.58
N LYS A 151 -8.12 -11.59 1.66
CA LYS A 151 -9.48 -11.62 1.11
C LYS A 151 -9.90 -10.28 0.49
N LEU A 152 -8.95 -9.61 -0.18
CA LEU A 152 -9.16 -8.25 -0.69
C LEU A 152 -10.27 -8.16 -1.75
N ALA A 153 -10.50 -9.22 -2.54
CA ALA A 153 -11.60 -9.30 -3.49
C ALA A 153 -13.00 -9.05 -2.90
N LYS A 154 -13.17 -9.14 -1.58
CA LYS A 154 -14.47 -8.83 -0.93
C LYS A 154 -14.77 -7.34 -0.86
N PHE A 155 -13.76 -6.50 -1.07
CA PHE A 155 -13.82 -5.05 -0.83
C PHE A 155 -13.62 -4.22 -2.10
N LEU A 156 -13.10 -4.84 -3.17
CA LEU A 156 -12.72 -4.21 -4.44
C LEU A 156 -13.70 -4.63 -5.54
#